data_AF-A0A0B2QZN6-F1
#
_entry.id   AF-A0A0B2QZN6-F1
#
_cell.length_a   1.000
_cell.length_b   1.000
_cell.length_c   1.000
_cell.angle_alpha   90.00
_cell.angle_beta   90.00
_cell.angle_gamma   90.00
#
_symmetry.space_group_name_H-M   'P 1'
#
loop_
_entity.id
_entity.type
_entity.pdbx_description
1 polymer ?
#
loop_
_entity_poly.entity_id
_entity_poly.type
_entity_poly.pdbx_seq_one_letter_code
_entity_poly.pdbx_strand_id
1 'polypeptide(L)'
;MKIQCVMLCIMLLSLFLIEADVSAPAPAPAPAPVAECCNVMELVPCAAAFTTSTPPSPECCERLREQPRSCICQYMKDPTLEKFINTSNAKMVSDSCGSPMPTNC
;
A
#
# COMPACT_ATOMS: atom_id res chain seq x y z
N MET A 1 9.63 0.16 7.07
CA MET A 1 9.24 -1.19 6.60
C MET A 1 9.31 -1.44 5.08
N LYS A 2 9.80 -0.51 4.24
CA LYS A 2 10.33 -0.86 2.88
C LYS A 2 11.32 -2.03 2.95
N ILE A 3 12.16 -2.01 3.99
CA ILE A 3 13.15 -3.04 4.33
C ILE A 3 12.50 -4.40 4.60
N GLN A 4 11.29 -4.47 5.17
CA GLN A 4 10.65 -5.74 5.49
C GLN A 4 10.26 -6.49 4.20
N CYS A 5 9.66 -5.80 3.22
CA CYS A 5 9.38 -6.41 1.93
C CYS A 5 10.63 -6.64 1.09
N VAL A 6 11.59 -5.72 1.11
CA VAL A 6 12.87 -5.93 0.42
C VAL A 6 13.61 -7.14 1.00
N MET A 7 13.64 -7.31 2.34
CA MET A 7 14.23 -8.48 2.99
C MET A 7 13.44 -9.75 2.69
N LEU A 8 12.10 -9.73 2.71
CA LEU A 8 11.27 -10.90 2.40
C LEU A 8 11.45 -11.32 0.94
N CYS A 9 11.49 -10.37 0.00
CA CYS A 9 11.79 -10.64 -1.40
C CYS A 9 13.22 -11.16 -1.60
N ILE A 10 14.24 -10.60 -0.94
CA ILE A 10 15.63 -11.08 -1.02
C ILE A 10 15.75 -12.50 -0.45
N MET A 11 15.09 -12.79 0.68
CA MET A 11 15.10 -14.13 1.29
C MET A 11 14.41 -15.15 0.39
N LEU A 12 13.26 -14.81 -0.20
CA LEU A 12 12.58 -15.67 -1.17
C LEU A 12 13.44 -15.90 -2.43
N LEU A 13 14.01 -14.84 -3.01
CA LEU A 13 14.92 -14.95 -4.16
C LEU A 13 16.14 -15.83 -3.85
N SER A 14 16.71 -15.70 -2.64
CA SER A 14 17.84 -16.51 -2.19
C SER A 14 17.47 -17.99 -2.02
N LEU A 15 16.24 -18.31 -1.64
CA LEU A 15 15.71 -19.68 -1.58
C LEU A 15 15.48 -20.27 -2.99
N PHE A 16 15.10 -19.46 -3.97
CA PHE A 16 14.87 -19.91 -5.35
C PHE A 16 16.15 -20.22 -6.15
N LEU A 17 17.33 -19.73 -5.73
CA LEU A 17 18.61 -20.02 -6.41
C LEU A 17 19.18 -21.42 -6.12
N ILE A 18 18.51 -22.25 -5.31
CA ILE A 18 18.98 -23.58 -4.95
C ILE A 18 18.54 -24.65 -5.99
N GLU A 19 17.64 -24.31 -6.93
CA GLU A 19 17.21 -25.22 -7.99
C GLU A 19 17.72 -24.77 -9.36
N ALA A 20 19.01 -24.97 -9.61
CA ALA A 20 19.60 -24.83 -10.93
C ALA A 20 20.12 -26.19 -11.42
N ASP A 21 19.23 -27.03 -11.96
CA ASP A 21 19.48 -27.88 -13.14
C ASP A 21 18.17 -28.54 -13.60
N VAL A 22 17.56 -28.01 -14.68
CA VAL A 22 17.06 -28.80 -15.80
C VAL A 22 16.51 -27.87 -16.88
N SER A 23 17.13 -28.01 -18.04
CA SER A 23 16.85 -27.41 -19.33
C SER A 23 15.37 -27.52 -19.76
N ALA A 24 14.68 -26.39 -19.87
CA ALA A 24 13.62 -26.15 -20.85
C ALA A 24 13.49 -24.64 -21.15
N PRO A 25 13.42 -24.19 -22.42
CA PRO A 25 13.13 -22.79 -22.72
C PRO A 25 11.66 -22.50 -22.38
N ALA A 26 11.43 -21.92 -21.21
CA ALA A 26 10.12 -21.47 -20.78
C ALA A 26 9.66 -20.24 -21.59
N PRO A 27 8.35 -20.08 -21.85
CA PRO A 27 7.79 -18.88 -22.48
C PRO A 27 8.17 -17.65 -21.65
N ALA A 28 8.50 -16.55 -22.34
CA ALA A 28 8.91 -15.30 -21.73
C ALA A 28 7.99 -14.93 -20.55
N PRO A 29 8.53 -14.64 -19.36
CA PRO A 29 7.70 -14.29 -18.22
C PRO A 29 6.94 -13.02 -18.57
N ALA A 30 5.60 -13.12 -18.60
CA ALA A 30 4.77 -11.93 -18.47
C ALA A 30 5.23 -11.18 -17.21
N PRO A 31 5.32 -9.84 -17.22
CA PRO A 31 5.65 -9.11 -16.01
C PRO A 31 4.63 -9.50 -14.96
N ALA A 32 5.06 -10.29 -13.97
CA ALA A 32 4.27 -10.56 -12.79
C ALA A 32 3.85 -9.19 -12.22
N PRO A 33 2.60 -9.02 -11.75
CA PRO A 33 2.24 -7.80 -11.07
C PRO A 33 3.27 -7.60 -9.97
N VAL A 34 4.03 -6.49 -10.05
CA VAL A 34 4.89 -6.09 -8.95
C VAL A 34 3.97 -5.97 -7.76
N ALA A 35 4.10 -6.90 -6.81
CA ALA A 35 3.31 -6.87 -5.60
C ALA A 35 3.75 -5.62 -4.84
N GLU A 36 3.02 -4.52 -5.03
CA GLU A 36 3.23 -3.33 -4.23
C GLU A 36 2.88 -3.69 -2.78
N CYS A 37 3.89 -3.60 -1.91
CA CYS A 37 3.74 -3.90 -0.51
C CYS A 37 2.95 -2.79 0.19
N CYS A 38 1.64 -2.96 0.19
CA CYS A 38 0.70 -2.06 0.82
C CYS A 38 0.56 -2.43 2.31
N ASN A 39 0.90 -1.51 3.21
CA ASN A 39 0.66 -1.69 4.64
C ASN A 39 -0.30 -0.62 5.19
N VAL A 40 -1.53 -1.03 5.47
CA VAL A 40 -2.55 -0.13 6.02
C VAL A 40 -2.21 0.33 7.45
N MET A 41 -1.35 -0.40 8.18
CA MET A 41 -0.95 -0.03 9.53
C MET A 41 -0.13 1.25 9.59
N GLU A 42 0.52 1.65 8.49
CA GLU A 42 1.18 2.96 8.41
C GLU A 42 0.16 4.12 8.52
N LEU A 43 -1.14 3.87 8.25
CA LEU A 43 -2.21 4.86 8.39
C LEU A 43 -2.84 4.91 9.79
N VAL A 44 -2.36 4.13 10.76
CA VAL A 44 -2.83 4.19 12.16
C VAL A 44 -2.82 5.62 12.74
N PRO A 45 -1.79 6.46 12.50
CA PRO A 45 -1.81 7.85 12.96
C PRO A 45 -2.97 8.68 12.39
N CYS A 46 -3.57 8.26 11.27
CA CYS A 46 -4.74 8.90 10.67
C CYS A 46 -6.09 8.38 11.20
N ALA A 47 -6.12 7.30 11.98
CA ALA A 47 -7.36 6.64 12.38
C ALA A 47 -8.35 7.58 13.09
N ALA A 48 -7.84 8.43 14.01
CA ALA A 48 -8.67 9.41 14.70
C ALA A 48 -9.24 10.46 13.72
N ALA A 49 -8.41 11.00 12.82
CA ALA A 49 -8.81 12.00 11.84
C ALA A 49 -9.84 11.45 10.83
N PHE A 50 -9.67 10.21 10.37
CA PHE A 50 -10.61 9.55 9.47
C PHE A 50 -11.97 9.27 10.13
N THR A 51 -12.02 9.05 11.43
CA THR A 51 -13.27 8.68 12.12
C THR A 51 -14.01 9.87 12.73
N THR A 52 -13.29 10.92 13.17
CA THR A 52 -13.87 12.00 13.98
C THR A 52 -13.85 13.39 13.35
N SER A 53 -13.40 13.51 12.09
CA SER A 53 -13.27 14.79 11.38
C SER A 53 -12.33 15.80 12.07
N THR A 54 -11.41 15.31 12.92
CA THR A 54 -10.39 16.16 13.54
C THR A 54 -9.28 16.51 12.53
N PRO A 55 -8.59 17.64 12.70
CA PRO A 55 -7.43 17.97 11.87
C PRO A 55 -6.37 16.86 11.93
N PRO A 56 -5.73 16.49 10.80
CA PRO A 56 -4.70 15.46 10.80
C PRO A 56 -3.44 15.91 11.54
N SER A 57 -2.78 14.95 12.18
CA SER A 57 -1.44 15.17 12.73
C SER A 57 -0.39 15.28 11.61
N PRO A 58 0.77 15.91 11.87
CA PRO A 58 1.88 15.91 10.91
C PRO A 58 2.30 14.50 10.51
N GLU A 59 2.35 13.57 11.48
CA GLU A 59 2.68 12.16 11.24
C GLU A 59 1.64 11.47 10.35
N CYS A 60 0.34 11.72 10.56
CA CYS A 60 -0.69 11.20 9.67
C CYS A 60 -0.45 11.67 8.23
N CYS A 61 -0.21 12.96 8.03
CA CYS A 61 0.03 13.48 6.68
C CYS A 61 1.33 12.95 6.05
N GLU A 62 2.38 12.77 6.83
CA GLU A 62 3.62 12.13 6.37
C GLU A 62 3.33 10.71 5.87
N ARG A 63 2.73 9.87 6.71
CA ARG A 63 2.42 8.48 6.36
C ARG A 63 1.44 8.35 5.20
N LEU A 64 0.44 9.22 5.13
CA LEU A 64 -0.54 9.19 4.06
C LEU A 64 0.10 9.51 2.70
N ARG A 65 1.04 10.47 2.65
CA ARG A 65 1.78 10.80 1.41
C ARG A 65 2.75 9.70 0.98
N GLU A 66 3.26 8.91 1.94
CA GLU A 66 4.12 7.77 1.64
C GLU A 66 3.38 6.61 0.97
N GLN A 67 2.05 6.55 1.08
CA GLN A 67 1.25 5.49 0.49
C GLN A 67 1.14 5.67 -1.03
N PRO A 68 1.54 4.66 -1.82
CA PRO A 68 1.32 4.68 -3.26
C PRO A 68 -0.16 4.73 -3.60
N ARG A 69 -0.51 5.37 -4.72
CA ARG A 69 -1.87 5.40 -5.26
C ARG A 69 -2.47 4.00 -5.39
N SER A 70 -1.69 3.03 -5.87
CA SER A 70 -2.12 1.65 -6.03
C SER A 70 -2.54 1.01 -4.71
N CYS A 71 -1.84 1.30 -3.61
CA CYS A 71 -2.20 0.82 -2.27
C CYS A 71 -3.48 1.45 -1.75
N ILE A 72 -3.65 2.76 -1.91
CA ILE A 72 -4.91 3.42 -1.56
C ILE A 72 -6.08 2.82 -2.34
N CYS A 73 -5.91 2.56 -3.64
CA CYS A 73 -6.93 1.89 -4.44
C CYS A 73 -7.22 0.45 -3.97
N GLN A 74 -6.21 -0.31 -3.55
CA GLN A 74 -6.44 -1.63 -2.96
C GLN A 74 -7.27 -1.53 -1.68
N TYR A 75 -7.00 -0.56 -0.80
CA TYR A 75 -7.78 -0.36 0.42
C TYR A 75 -9.21 0.08 0.12
N MET A 76 -9.44 0.86 -0.94
CA MET A 76 -10.79 1.26 -1.37
C MET A 76 -11.61 0.10 -1.94
N LYS A 77 -10.96 -0.97 -2.43
CA LYS A 77 -11.61 -2.17 -2.95
C LYS A 77 -11.83 -3.25 -1.89
N ASP A 78 -11.14 -3.15 -0.76
CA ASP A 78 -11.31 -4.09 0.35
C ASP A 78 -12.54 -3.68 1.19
N PRO A 79 -13.57 -4.52 1.34
CA PRO A 79 -14.81 -4.17 2.03
C PRO A 79 -14.65 -3.93 3.54
N THR A 80 -13.53 -4.36 4.13
CA THR A 80 -13.21 -4.10 5.53
C THR A 80 -12.52 -2.75 5.71
N LEU A 81 -11.73 -2.32 4.72
CA LEU A 81 -10.92 -1.09 4.78
C LEU A 81 -11.62 0.10 4.12
N GLU A 82 -12.48 -0.14 3.13
CA GLU A 82 -13.21 0.93 2.42
C GLU A 82 -14.01 1.80 3.39
N LYS A 83 -14.52 1.22 4.48
CA LYS A 83 -15.30 1.91 5.51
C LYS A 83 -14.49 2.94 6.29
N PHE A 84 -13.17 2.89 6.19
CA PHE A 84 -12.25 3.84 6.81
C PHE A 84 -11.66 4.81 5.78
N ILE A 85 -11.27 4.30 4.61
CA ILE A 85 -10.55 5.08 3.58
C ILE A 85 -11.48 5.78 2.59
N ASN A 86 -12.65 5.20 2.28
CA ASN A 86 -13.63 5.73 1.34
C ASN A 86 -14.76 6.46 2.08
N THR A 87 -14.40 7.45 2.90
CA THR A 87 -15.35 8.28 3.66
C THR A 87 -15.11 9.76 3.41
N SER A 88 -16.12 10.61 3.67
CA SER A 88 -16.00 12.06 3.55
C SER A 88 -14.88 12.63 4.43
N ASN A 89 -14.69 12.07 5.62
CA ASN A 89 -13.63 12.46 6.55
C ASN A 89 -12.25 12.09 6.01
N ALA A 90 -12.07 10.86 5.54
CA ALA A 90 -10.81 10.43 4.94
C ALA A 90 -10.45 11.28 3.71
N LYS A 91 -11.45 11.64 2.89
CA LYS A 91 -11.25 12.57 1.77
C LYS A 91 -10.80 13.95 2.24
N MET A 92 -11.49 14.55 3.21
CA MET A 92 -11.11 15.85 3.79
C MET A 92 -9.69 15.84 4.37
N VAL A 93 -9.34 14.79 5.11
CA VAL A 93 -7.99 14.61 5.66
C VAL A 93 -6.96 14.50 4.54
N SER A 94 -7.25 13.70 3.51
CA SER A 94 -6.37 13.50 2.36
C SER A 94 -6.11 14.81 1.60
N ASP A 95 -7.15 15.64 1.43
CA ASP A 95 -7.07 16.94 0.80
C ASP A 95 -6.24 17.90 1.67
N SER A 96 -6.47 17.90 2.99
CA SER A 96 -5.71 18.71 3.96
C SER A 96 -4.22 18.35 3.99
N CYS A 97 -3.90 17.07 3.79
CA CYS A 97 -2.53 16.59 3.70
C CYS A 97 -1.90 16.79 2.30
N GLY A 98 -2.64 17.26 1.30
CA GLY A 98 -2.13 17.41 -0.08
C GLY A 98 -1.91 16.08 -0.80
N SER A 99 -2.63 15.02 -0.40
CA SER A 99 -2.62 13.71 -1.05
C SER A 99 -4.06 13.24 -1.30
N PRO A 100 -4.80 13.88 -2.23
CA PRO A 100 -6.22 13.61 -2.45
C PRO A 100 -6.49 12.14 -2.76
N MET A 101 -7.58 11.60 -2.21
CA MET A 101 -8.00 10.23 -2.49
C MET A 101 -8.25 10.00 -3.99
N PRO A 102 -7.86 8.84 -4.55
CA PRO A 102 -8.13 8.47 -5.94
C PRO A 102 -9.63 8.42 -6.26
N THR A 103 -10.04 8.99 -7.40
CA THR A 103 -11.42 8.88 -7.91
C THR A 103 -11.61 7.74 -8.92
N ASN A 104 -10.51 7.17 -9.42
CA ASN A 104 -10.52 6.04 -10.33
C ASN A 104 -9.52 5.00 -9.82
N CYS A 105 -10.11 3.93 -9.29
CA CYS A 105 -9.52 2.67 -8.88
C CYS A 105 -10.34 1.59 -9.60
#